data_AF-A0A1Z7Z242-F1
#
_entry.id   AF-A0A1Z7Z242-F1
#
_cell.length_a   1.000
_cell.length_b   1.000
_cell.length_c   1.000
_cell.angle_alpha   90.00
_cell.angle_beta   90.00
_cell.angle_gamma   90.00
#
_symmetry.space_group_name_H-M   'P 1'
#
loop_
_entity.id
_entity.type
_entity.pdbx_description
1 polymer ?
#
loop_
_entity_poly.entity_id
_entity_poly.type
_entity_poly.pdbx_seq_one_letter_code
_entity_poly.pdbx_strand_id
1 'polypeptide(L)'
;MNITKWLVKLIYSIVGHLDTKALGNAINDVLHKNPDFIAKVVGSIDPKPVANSVNKLLDEHPEMIFELAAGINPSFISRFINDLFTRSPNYLSDLVESIDPKLIAQGVNTLLQDQPQFGSSLLNAINPEVIGVTVNGYLADNPELLPSLLKSLDKETLVTLVIRLQSENPTFFEDLSQAYNGESPKPQNLPH
;
A
#
# COMPACT_ATOMS: atom_id res chain seq x y z
N MET A 1 4.35 -29.27 -32.66
CA MET A 1 4.45 -28.73 -31.28
C MET A 1 4.52 -27.22 -31.40
N ASN A 2 3.56 -26.49 -30.82
CA ASN A 2 3.46 -25.04 -30.97
C ASN A 2 4.47 -24.39 -29.99
N ILE A 3 5.60 -23.90 -30.50
CA ILE A 3 6.73 -23.36 -29.73
C ILE A 3 6.27 -22.27 -28.76
N THR A 4 5.32 -21.44 -29.17
CA THR A 4 4.69 -20.41 -28.33
C THR A 4 3.96 -21.00 -27.13
N LYS A 5 3.23 -22.12 -27.28
CA LYS A 5 2.57 -22.80 -26.13
C LYS A 5 3.59 -23.42 -25.16
N TRP A 6 4.73 -23.87 -25.66
CA TRP A 6 5.80 -24.43 -24.83
C TRP A 6 6.54 -23.33 -24.05
N LEU A 7 6.89 -22.22 -24.71
CA LEU A 7 7.52 -21.06 -24.07
C LEU A 7 6.64 -20.45 -22.98
N VAL A 8 5.34 -20.30 -23.24
CA VAL A 8 4.39 -19.82 -22.24
C VAL A 8 4.35 -20.76 -21.02
N LYS A 9 4.30 -22.09 -21.24
CA LYS A 9 4.37 -23.06 -20.13
C LYS A 9 5.68 -23.01 -19.36
N LEU A 10 6.81 -22.81 -20.04
CA LEU A 10 8.12 -22.67 -19.40
C LEU A 10 8.16 -21.40 -18.54
N ILE A 11 7.65 -20.28 -19.04
CA ILE A 11 7.59 -19.01 -18.29
C ILE A 11 6.68 -19.16 -17.07
N TYR A 12 5.48 -19.72 -17.22
CA TYR A 12 4.60 -20.00 -16.08
C TYR A 12 5.23 -20.97 -15.07
N SER A 13 5.97 -21.98 -15.55
CA SER A 13 6.71 -22.89 -14.68
C SER A 13 7.83 -22.19 -13.93
N ILE A 14 8.57 -21.28 -14.56
CA ILE A 14 9.63 -20.51 -13.90
C ILE A 14 9.02 -19.56 -12.88
N VAL A 15 7.97 -18.83 -13.23
CA VAL A 15 7.25 -17.91 -12.32
C VAL A 15 6.69 -18.68 -11.13
N GLY A 16 6.04 -19.82 -11.35
CA GLY A 16 5.53 -20.68 -10.28
C GLY A 16 6.60 -21.43 -9.46
N HIS A 17 7.88 -21.32 -9.83
CA HIS A 17 9.02 -21.85 -9.05
C HIS A 17 9.98 -20.74 -8.61
N LEU A 18 9.60 -19.47 -8.74
CA LEU A 18 10.35 -18.38 -8.13
C LEU A 18 10.28 -18.57 -6.62
N ASP A 19 11.44 -18.82 -6.01
CA ASP A 19 11.57 -18.88 -4.56
C ASP A 19 11.33 -17.47 -3.99
N THR A 20 10.10 -17.25 -3.52
CA THR A 20 9.63 -15.98 -2.93
C THR A 20 10.50 -15.56 -1.74
N LYS A 21 11.07 -16.52 -1.00
CA LYS A 21 12.00 -16.27 0.10
C LYS A 21 13.36 -15.82 -0.41
N ALA A 22 13.90 -16.44 -1.46
CA ALA A 22 15.13 -15.98 -2.09
C ALA A 22 14.98 -14.57 -2.66
N LEU A 23 13.83 -14.28 -3.27
CA LEU A 23 13.50 -12.93 -3.77
C LEU A 23 13.38 -11.92 -2.63
N GLY A 24 12.67 -12.26 -1.56
CA GLY A 24 12.56 -11.42 -0.36
C GLY A 24 13.93 -11.10 0.25
N ASN A 25 14.83 -12.08 0.34
CA ASN A 25 16.20 -11.87 0.80
C ASN A 25 16.99 -10.94 -0.13
N ALA A 26 16.85 -11.10 -1.45
CA ALA A 26 17.50 -10.22 -2.41
C ALA A 26 16.99 -8.79 -2.31
N ILE A 27 15.68 -8.59 -2.14
CA ILE A 27 15.07 -7.28 -1.90
C ILE A 27 15.62 -6.68 -0.60
N ASN A 28 15.67 -7.44 0.49
CA ASN A 28 16.23 -6.97 1.76
C ASN A 28 17.68 -6.52 1.61
N ASP A 29 18.50 -7.31 0.91
CA ASP A 29 19.90 -6.98 0.66
C ASP A 29 20.06 -5.67 -0.12
N VAL A 30 19.26 -5.50 -1.17
CA VAL A 30 19.29 -4.31 -2.04
C VAL A 30 18.81 -3.07 -1.28
N LEU A 31 17.68 -3.17 -0.58
CA LEU A 31 17.12 -2.07 0.23
C LEU A 31 18.03 -1.69 1.40
N HIS A 32 18.70 -2.65 2.02
CA HIS A 32 19.62 -2.39 3.12
C HIS A 32 20.91 -1.72 2.63
N LYS A 33 21.50 -2.21 1.53
CA LYS A 33 22.80 -1.71 1.04
C LYS A 33 22.67 -0.38 0.29
N ASN A 34 21.55 -0.14 -0.40
CA ASN A 34 21.42 0.97 -1.35
C ASN A 34 20.06 1.69 -1.29
N PRO A 35 19.52 2.06 -0.11
CA PRO A 35 18.15 2.60 -0.01
C PRO A 35 17.93 3.84 -0.87
N ASP A 36 18.85 4.82 -0.81
CA ASP A 36 18.76 6.08 -1.57
C ASP A 36 18.81 5.87 -3.08
N PHE A 37 19.71 5.00 -3.55
CA PHE A 37 19.86 4.71 -4.97
C PHE A 37 18.60 4.04 -5.52
N ILE A 38 18.03 3.10 -4.78
CA ILE A 38 16.82 2.38 -5.19
C ILE A 38 15.61 3.32 -5.17
N ALA A 39 15.47 4.18 -4.16
CA ALA A 39 14.44 5.22 -4.14
C ALA A 39 14.54 6.14 -5.36
N LYS A 40 15.76 6.55 -5.75
CA LYS A 40 15.99 7.38 -6.94
C LYS A 40 15.64 6.66 -8.24
N VAL A 41 16.07 5.39 -8.38
CA VAL A 41 15.76 4.59 -9.57
C VAL A 41 14.26 4.38 -9.68
N VAL A 42 13.60 3.92 -8.62
CA VAL A 42 12.15 3.67 -8.62
C VAL A 42 11.38 4.97 -8.86
N GLY A 43 11.75 6.07 -8.20
CA GLY A 43 11.12 7.37 -8.43
C GLY A 43 11.30 7.93 -9.84
N SER A 44 12.16 7.33 -10.68
CA SER A 44 12.35 7.66 -12.09
C SER A 44 11.61 6.72 -13.05
N ILE A 45 11.00 5.65 -12.54
CA ILE A 45 10.19 4.69 -13.32
C ILE A 45 8.77 5.25 -13.44
N ASP A 46 8.14 5.13 -14.61
CA ASP A 46 6.73 5.45 -14.75
C ASP A 46 5.89 4.47 -13.88
N PRO A 47 5.07 4.97 -12.94
CA PRO A 47 4.28 4.12 -12.07
C PRO A 47 3.19 3.32 -12.81
N LYS A 48 2.74 3.73 -14.01
CA LYS A 48 1.63 3.06 -14.71
C LYS A 48 2.01 1.64 -15.19
N PRO A 49 3.15 1.41 -15.87
CA PRO A 49 3.63 0.06 -16.16
C PRO A 49 3.84 -0.82 -14.90
N VAL A 50 4.27 -0.21 -13.78
CA VAL A 50 4.43 -0.92 -12.51
C VAL A 50 3.08 -1.39 -11.99
N ALA A 51 2.09 -0.51 -11.93
CA ALA A 51 0.72 -0.84 -11.54
C ALA A 51 0.10 -1.94 -12.41
N ASN A 52 0.28 -1.88 -13.73
CA ASN A 52 -0.19 -2.94 -14.64
C ASN A 52 0.43 -4.31 -14.31
N SER A 53 1.71 -4.33 -13.92
CA SER A 53 2.40 -5.55 -13.50
C SER A 53 1.87 -6.06 -12.16
N VAL A 54 1.61 -5.14 -11.22
CA VAL A 54 0.99 -5.46 -9.91
C VAL A 54 -0.42 -6.03 -10.09
N ASN A 55 -1.27 -5.39 -10.91
CA ASN A 55 -2.61 -5.87 -11.22
C ASN A 55 -2.58 -7.30 -11.77
N LYS A 56 -1.70 -7.56 -12.75
CA LYS A 56 -1.56 -8.88 -13.33
C LYS A 56 -1.06 -9.92 -12.31
N LEU A 57 -0.11 -9.55 -11.47
CA LEU A 57 0.42 -10.44 -10.45
C LEU A 57 -0.62 -10.78 -9.38
N LEU A 58 -1.42 -9.79 -8.94
CA LEU A 58 -2.53 -10.00 -7.99
C LEU A 58 -3.66 -10.85 -8.58
N ASP A 59 -3.92 -10.73 -9.89
CA ASP A 59 -4.95 -11.51 -10.58
C ASP A 59 -4.51 -12.96 -10.83
N GLU A 60 -3.27 -13.17 -11.30
CA GLU A 60 -2.77 -14.50 -11.67
C GLU A 60 -2.17 -15.28 -10.49
N HIS A 61 -1.55 -14.60 -9.52
CA HIS A 61 -0.74 -15.19 -8.44
C HIS A 61 -0.81 -14.37 -7.12
N PRO A 62 -2.00 -14.18 -6.54
CA PRO A 62 -2.18 -13.37 -5.33
C PRO A 62 -1.28 -13.83 -4.18
N GLU A 63 -1.09 -15.14 -4.00
CA GLU A 63 -0.25 -15.74 -2.97
C GLU A 63 1.22 -15.28 -3.03
N MET A 64 1.77 -15.08 -4.24
CA MET A 64 3.17 -14.71 -4.40
C MET A 64 3.48 -13.33 -3.81
N ILE A 65 2.54 -12.38 -3.88
CA ILE A 65 2.72 -11.04 -3.31
C ILE A 65 2.76 -11.11 -1.79
N PHE A 66 1.89 -11.92 -1.19
CA PHE A 66 1.82 -12.04 0.27
C PHE A 66 3.02 -12.81 0.83
N GLU A 67 3.45 -13.88 0.16
CA GLU A 67 4.68 -14.60 0.51
C GLU A 67 5.91 -13.70 0.39
N LEU A 68 5.98 -12.90 -0.68
CA LEU A 68 7.07 -11.95 -0.85
C LEU A 68 7.06 -10.87 0.23
N ALA A 69 5.89 -10.31 0.54
CA ALA A 69 5.74 -9.31 1.61
C ALA A 69 6.18 -9.88 2.96
N ALA A 70 5.81 -11.12 3.28
CA ALA A 70 6.23 -11.80 4.51
C ALA A 70 7.76 -12.00 4.59
N GLY A 71 8.45 -12.07 3.45
CA GLY A 71 9.91 -12.19 3.38
C GLY A 71 10.67 -10.86 3.46
N ILE A 72 10.00 -9.71 3.36
CA ILE A 72 10.65 -8.39 3.36
C ILE A 72 10.69 -7.81 4.78
N ASN A 73 11.84 -7.24 5.15
CA ASN A 73 12.01 -6.57 6.43
C ASN A 73 11.24 -5.22 6.46
N PRO A 74 10.27 -5.04 7.38
CA PRO A 74 9.47 -3.81 7.46
C PRO A 74 10.29 -2.53 7.58
N SER A 75 11.42 -2.56 8.29
CA SER A 75 12.27 -1.39 8.51
C SER A 75 13.04 -0.96 7.26
N PHE A 76 13.34 -1.90 6.35
CA PHE A 76 14.02 -1.58 5.10
C PHE A 76 13.05 -1.00 4.08
N ILE A 77 11.87 -1.61 3.94
CA ILE A 77 10.85 -1.12 3.02
C ILE A 77 10.27 0.22 3.48
N SER A 78 10.08 0.46 4.78
CA SER A 78 9.58 1.73 5.30
C SER A 78 10.54 2.89 5.02
N ARG A 79 11.84 2.68 5.23
CA ARG A 79 12.88 3.66 4.87
C ARG A 79 12.83 3.99 3.38
N PHE A 80 12.77 2.97 2.54
CA PHE A 80 12.64 3.14 1.09
C PHE A 80 11.37 3.92 0.71
N ILE A 81 10.22 3.61 1.31
CA ILE A 81 8.96 4.31 1.07
C ILE A 81 9.08 5.79 1.46
N ASN A 82 9.63 6.08 2.64
CA ASN A 82 9.86 7.45 3.10
C ASN A 82 10.75 8.23 2.11
N ASP A 83 11.85 7.62 1.67
CA ASP A 83 12.78 8.26 0.73
C ASP A 83 12.13 8.46 -0.66
N LEU A 84 11.36 7.47 -1.13
CA LEU A 84 10.65 7.53 -2.41
C LEU A 84 9.63 8.66 -2.41
N PHE A 85 8.77 8.74 -1.38
CA PHE A 85 7.69 9.74 -1.36
C PHE A 85 8.21 11.14 -1.06
N THR A 86 9.33 11.27 -0.35
CA THR A 86 10.00 12.57 -0.19
C THR A 86 10.52 13.09 -1.54
N ARG A 87 11.02 12.19 -2.41
CA ARG A 87 11.64 12.55 -3.70
C ARG A 87 10.63 12.64 -4.85
N SER A 88 9.59 11.81 -4.79
CA SER A 88 8.56 11.67 -5.80
C SER A 88 7.18 11.64 -5.11
N PRO A 89 6.68 12.79 -4.61
CA PRO A 89 5.46 12.86 -3.79
C PRO A 89 4.20 12.31 -4.46
N ASN A 90 4.14 12.37 -5.79
CA ASN A 90 3.01 11.88 -6.59
C ASN A 90 3.16 10.42 -7.02
N TYR A 91 4.28 9.75 -6.70
CA TYR A 91 4.52 8.39 -7.20
C TYR A 91 3.45 7.42 -6.70
N LEU A 92 3.06 7.51 -5.43
CA LEU A 92 2.00 6.68 -4.87
C LEU A 92 0.63 7.02 -5.45
N SER A 93 0.29 8.30 -5.63
CA SER A 93 -1.01 8.68 -6.22
C SER A 93 -1.14 8.11 -7.63
N ASP A 94 -0.11 8.27 -8.46
CA ASP A 94 -0.11 7.80 -9.85
C ASP A 94 -0.13 6.26 -9.93
N LEU A 95 0.54 5.59 -8.98
CA LEU A 95 0.53 4.14 -8.85
C LEU A 95 -0.86 3.64 -8.45
N VAL A 96 -1.46 4.23 -7.41
CA VAL A 96 -2.78 3.83 -6.89
C VAL A 96 -3.90 4.11 -7.90
N GLU A 97 -3.81 5.19 -8.68
CA GLU A 97 -4.74 5.49 -9.78
C GLU A 97 -4.79 4.36 -10.82
N SER A 98 -3.66 3.66 -10.96
CA SER A 98 -3.49 2.63 -11.97
C SER A 98 -3.72 1.20 -11.45
N ILE A 99 -3.87 1.01 -10.13
CA ILE A 99 -4.18 -0.30 -9.53
C ILE A 99 -5.69 -0.47 -9.41
N ASP A 100 -6.23 -1.66 -9.72
CA ASP A 100 -7.66 -1.95 -9.52
C ASP A 100 -8.03 -1.78 -8.03
N PRO A 101 -8.99 -0.90 -7.68
CA PRO A 101 -9.41 -0.69 -6.29
C PRO A 101 -9.83 -1.97 -5.55
N LYS A 102 -10.38 -2.97 -6.25
CA LYS A 102 -10.73 -4.26 -5.65
C LYS A 102 -9.50 -5.03 -5.18
N LEU A 103 -8.42 -4.96 -5.95
CA LEU A 103 -7.15 -5.63 -5.63
C LEU A 103 -6.46 -4.94 -4.45
N ILE A 104 -6.58 -3.61 -4.33
CA ILE A 104 -6.15 -2.87 -3.14
C ILE A 104 -6.90 -3.36 -1.90
N ALA A 105 -8.23 -3.43 -1.96
CA ALA A 105 -9.06 -3.87 -0.85
C ALA A 105 -8.73 -5.31 -0.42
N GLN A 106 -8.56 -6.22 -1.38
CA GLN A 106 -8.12 -7.59 -1.12
C GLN A 106 -6.74 -7.63 -0.44
N GLY A 107 -5.77 -6.88 -0.96
CA GLY A 107 -4.43 -6.79 -0.39
C GLY A 107 -4.44 -6.28 1.05
N VAL A 108 -5.24 -5.26 1.35
CA VAL A 108 -5.41 -4.73 2.71
C VAL A 108 -6.03 -5.77 3.63
N ASN A 109 -7.11 -6.45 3.21
CA ASN A 109 -7.75 -7.48 4.02
C ASN A 109 -6.78 -8.62 4.37
N THR A 110 -6.06 -9.13 3.37
CA THR A 110 -5.07 -10.20 3.57
C THR A 110 -3.92 -9.72 4.46
N LEU A 111 -3.43 -8.50 4.27
CA LEU A 111 -2.37 -7.94 5.13
C LEU A 111 -2.81 -7.88 6.59
N LEU A 112 -4.04 -7.43 6.85
CA LEU A 112 -4.56 -7.29 8.20
C LEU A 112 -4.87 -8.64 8.87
N GLN A 113 -5.33 -9.62 8.08
CA GLN A 113 -5.72 -10.94 8.59
C GLN A 113 -4.51 -11.87 8.75
N ASP A 114 -3.69 -11.98 7.71
CA ASP A 114 -2.63 -13.00 7.64
C ASP A 114 -1.27 -12.47 8.10
N GLN A 115 -1.04 -11.15 7.99
CA GLN A 115 0.25 -10.50 8.29
C GLN A 115 0.14 -9.27 9.21
N PRO A 116 -0.61 -9.33 10.34
CA PRO A 116 -0.89 -8.16 11.17
C PRO A 116 0.37 -7.52 11.77
N GLN A 117 1.41 -8.31 12.03
CA GLN A 117 2.69 -7.80 12.57
C GLN A 117 3.50 -7.05 11.51
N PHE A 118 3.51 -7.53 10.27
CA PHE A 118 4.16 -6.82 9.17
C PHE A 118 3.43 -5.50 8.90
N GLY A 119 2.10 -5.54 8.76
CA GLY A 119 1.28 -4.35 8.53
C GLY A 119 1.48 -3.29 9.62
N SER A 120 1.42 -3.69 10.88
CA SER A 120 1.64 -2.77 12.01
C SER A 120 3.07 -2.22 12.06
N SER A 121 4.09 -3.06 11.83
CA SER A 121 5.48 -2.60 11.78
C SER A 121 5.73 -1.62 10.64
N LEU A 122 5.13 -1.87 9.47
CA LEU A 122 5.23 -1.00 8.31
C LEU A 122 4.58 0.35 8.59
N LEU A 123 3.31 0.35 9.05
CA LEU A 123 2.57 1.57 9.34
C LEU A 123 3.23 2.42 10.44
N ASN A 124 3.83 1.78 11.45
CA ASN A 124 4.57 2.48 12.50
C ASN A 124 5.89 3.11 12.03
N ALA A 125 6.45 2.63 10.91
CA ALA A 125 7.76 3.05 10.43
C ALA A 125 7.71 4.00 9.23
N ILE A 126 6.58 4.08 8.53
CA ILE A 126 6.38 5.11 7.49
C ILE A 126 6.02 6.44 8.17
N ASN A 127 6.62 7.54 7.71
CA ASN A 127 6.35 8.87 8.22
C ASN A 127 4.88 9.25 7.95
N PRO A 128 4.06 9.49 9.00
CA PRO A 128 2.65 9.84 8.84
C PRO A 128 2.41 11.13 8.06
N GLU A 129 3.32 12.12 8.15
CA GLU A 129 3.19 13.39 7.41
C GLU A 129 3.34 13.17 5.91
N VAL A 130 4.29 12.33 5.52
CA VAL A 130 4.56 12.00 4.10
C VAL A 130 3.38 11.25 3.50
N ILE A 131 2.82 10.28 4.22
CA ILE A 131 1.58 9.61 3.80
C ILE A 131 0.43 10.61 3.73
N GLY A 132 0.28 11.46 4.75
CA GLY A 132 -0.83 12.39 4.87
C GLY A 132 -0.92 13.36 3.70
N VAL A 133 0.21 13.95 3.28
CA VAL A 133 0.25 14.85 2.10
C VAL A 133 -0.19 14.12 0.84
N THR A 134 0.35 12.93 0.59
CA THR A 134 0.03 12.17 -0.62
C THR A 134 -1.41 11.67 -0.62
N VAL A 135 -1.90 11.15 0.50
CA VAL A 135 -3.29 10.68 0.63
C VAL A 135 -4.28 11.82 0.51
N ASN A 136 -4.01 12.97 1.13
CA ASN A 136 -4.89 14.14 1.03
C ASN A 136 -5.00 14.66 -0.40
N GLY A 137 -3.88 14.76 -1.11
CA GLY A 137 -3.88 15.14 -2.52
C GLY A 137 -4.69 14.16 -3.36
N TYR A 138 -4.43 12.86 -3.20
CA TYR A 138 -5.12 11.84 -3.97
C TYR A 138 -6.63 11.78 -3.70
N LEU A 139 -7.06 11.91 -2.44
CA LEU A 139 -8.48 11.94 -2.06
C LEU A 139 -9.18 13.21 -2.56
N ALA A 140 -8.48 14.34 -2.65
CA ALA A 140 -9.04 15.56 -3.23
C ALA A 140 -9.37 15.37 -4.72
N ASP A 141 -8.51 14.65 -5.46
CA ASP A 141 -8.71 14.34 -6.87
C ASP A 141 -9.69 13.16 -7.08
N ASN A 142 -9.85 12.29 -6.08
CA ASN A 142 -10.65 11.06 -6.16
C ASN A 142 -11.62 10.90 -4.97
N PRO A 143 -12.64 11.77 -4.83
CA PRO A 143 -13.50 11.80 -3.64
C PRO A 143 -14.34 10.52 -3.44
N GLU A 144 -14.59 9.74 -4.50
CA GLU A 144 -15.37 8.48 -4.44
C GLU A 144 -14.54 7.26 -3.99
N LEU A 145 -13.21 7.39 -3.94
CA LEU A 145 -12.32 6.28 -3.58
C LEU A 145 -12.59 5.81 -2.15
N LEU A 146 -12.56 6.73 -1.17
CA LEU A 146 -12.72 6.38 0.23
C LEU A 146 -14.11 5.77 0.51
N PRO A 147 -15.24 6.34 0.03
CA PRO A 147 -16.54 5.67 0.12
C PRO A 147 -16.56 4.27 -0.50
N SER A 148 -15.89 4.07 -1.64
CA SER A 148 -15.84 2.76 -2.33
C SER A 148 -14.98 1.74 -1.58
N LEU A 149 -13.85 2.17 -1.03
CA LEU A 149 -12.98 1.36 -0.18
C LEU A 149 -13.72 0.94 1.10
N LEU A 150 -14.37 1.87 1.78
CA LEU A 150 -15.16 1.57 2.98
C LEU A 150 -16.30 0.58 2.68
N LYS A 151 -16.92 0.63 1.49
CA LYS A 151 -17.93 -0.36 1.07
C LYS A 151 -17.37 -1.75 0.77
N SER A 152 -16.07 -1.86 0.48
CA SER A 152 -15.43 -3.12 0.09
C SER A 152 -14.69 -3.81 1.25
N LEU A 153 -14.37 -3.08 2.32
CA LEU A 153 -13.93 -3.66 3.58
C LEU A 153 -15.08 -4.42 4.27
N ASP A 154 -14.76 -5.54 4.90
CA ASP A 154 -15.75 -6.27 5.69
C ASP A 154 -16.16 -5.48 6.95
N LYS A 155 -17.36 -5.76 7.45
CA LYS A 155 -17.94 -5.03 8.57
C LYS A 155 -17.11 -5.13 9.86
N GLU A 156 -16.49 -6.28 10.12
CA GLU A 156 -15.71 -6.50 11.33
C GLU A 156 -14.42 -5.69 11.32
N THR A 157 -13.74 -5.65 10.17
CA THR A 157 -12.57 -4.79 9.92
C THR A 157 -12.93 -3.31 10.14
N LEU A 158 -14.04 -2.83 9.56
CA LEU A 158 -14.48 -1.44 9.74
C LEU A 158 -14.75 -1.08 11.21
N VAL A 159 -15.48 -1.93 11.93
CA VAL A 159 -15.80 -1.70 13.34
C VAL A 159 -14.51 -1.66 14.17
N THR A 160 -13.59 -2.59 13.91
CA THR A 160 -12.29 -2.64 14.61
C THR A 160 -11.48 -1.35 14.37
N LEU A 161 -11.44 -0.86 13.14
CA LEU A 161 -10.75 0.39 12.80
C LEU A 161 -11.39 1.59 13.49
N VAL A 162 -12.72 1.70 13.51
CA VAL A 162 -13.43 2.80 14.17
C VAL A 162 -13.19 2.81 15.68
N ILE A 163 -13.26 1.65 16.35
CA ILE A 163 -12.99 1.54 17.79
C ILE A 163 -11.56 2.01 18.10
N ARG A 164 -10.59 1.56 17.30
CA ARG A 164 -9.19 1.94 17.47
C ARG A 164 -9.00 3.44 17.26
N LEU A 165 -9.56 3.99 16.17
CA LEU A 165 -9.48 5.41 15.87
C LEU A 165 -10.10 6.27 16.97
N GLN A 166 -11.21 5.84 17.56
CA GLN A 166 -11.85 6.54 18.67
C GLN A 166 -10.96 6.55 19.92
N SER A 167 -10.27 5.44 20.19
CA SER A 167 -9.36 5.35 21.33
C SER A 167 -8.11 6.21 21.16
N GLU A 168 -7.60 6.34 19.93
CA GLU A 168 -6.37 7.08 19.61
C GLU A 168 -6.64 8.58 19.36
N ASN A 169 -7.83 8.92 18.82
CA ASN A 169 -8.22 10.29 18.42
C ASN A 169 -9.65 10.64 18.88
N PRO A 170 -9.91 10.84 20.18
CA PRO A 170 -11.26 11.07 20.70
C PRO A 170 -11.90 12.36 20.16
N THR A 171 -11.12 13.43 19.97
CA THR A 171 -11.60 14.72 19.46
C THR A 171 -12.10 14.65 18.01
N PHE A 172 -11.56 13.72 17.21
CA PHE A 172 -12.01 13.51 15.84
C PHE A 172 -13.50 13.12 15.78
N PHE A 173 -13.97 12.29 16.72
CA PHE A 173 -15.37 11.89 16.77
C PHE A 173 -16.29 12.99 17.29
N GLU A 174 -15.78 13.91 18.12
CA GLU A 174 -16.49 15.13 18.48
C GLU A 174 -16.67 16.03 17.25
N ASP A 175 -15.61 16.22 16.47
CA ASP A 175 -15.64 17.00 15.22
C ASP A 175 -16.58 16.37 14.19
N LEU A 176 -16.56 15.03 14.03
CA LEU A 176 -17.51 14.31 13.18
C LEU A 176 -18.96 14.48 13.64
N SER A 177 -19.21 14.40 14.95
CA SER A 177 -20.54 14.59 15.51
C SER A 177 -21.04 16.02 15.26
N GLN A 178 -20.18 17.03 15.45
CA GLN A 178 -20.49 18.42 15.13
C GLN A 178 -20.83 18.57 13.66
N ALA A 179 -19.97 18.06 12.76
CA ALA A 179 -20.19 18.12 11.32
C ALA A 179 -21.49 17.42 10.89
N TYR A 180 -21.80 16.25 11.45
CA TYR A 180 -23.05 15.51 11.19
C TYR A 180 -24.29 16.31 11.61
N ASN A 181 -24.20 17.07 12.71
CA ASN A 181 -25.26 17.94 13.19
C ASN A 181 -25.30 19.32 12.47
N GLY A 182 -24.44 19.53 11.46
CA GLY A 182 -24.36 20.78 10.69
C GLY A 182 -23.60 21.91 11.38
N GLU A 183 -22.82 21.60 12.42
CA GLU A 183 -21.94 22.54 13.11
C GLU A 183 -20.56 22.59 12.43
N SER A 184 -20.00 23.78 12.25
CA SER A 184 -18.66 23.93 11.66
C SER A 184 -17.59 23.34 12.58
N PRO A 185 -16.66 22.51 12.08
CA PRO A 185 -15.54 22.02 12.87
C PRO A 185 -14.71 23.19 13.42
N LYS A 186 -14.30 23.11 14.68
CA LYS A 186 -13.36 24.09 15.24
C LYS A 186 -12.03 23.96 14.50
N PRO A 187 -11.39 25.06 14.07
CA PRO A 187 -10.11 24.99 13.37
C PRO A 187 -9.07 24.28 14.23
N GLN A 188 -8.56 23.14 13.74
CA GLN A 188 -7.43 22.46 14.35
C GLN A 188 -6.15 23.23 13.99
N ASN A 189 -5.38 23.62 15.01
CA ASN A 189 -4.02 24.10 14.80
C ASN A 189 -3.17 22.90 14.37
N LEU A 190 -2.92 22.76 13.07
CA LEU A 190 -1.93 21.83 12.55
C LEU A 190 -0.54 22.26 13.05
N PRO A 191 0.27 21.38 13.67
CA PRO A 191 1.68 21.69 13.89
C PRO A 191 2.37 21.88 12.54
N HIS A 192 3.11 22.98 12.42
CA HIS A 192 3.92 23.36 11.26
C HIS A 192 5.19 22.53 11.13
#